data_AF-A0A0A0F1G8-F1
#
_entry.id   AF-A0A0A0F1G8-F1
#
_cell.length_a   1.000
_cell.length_b   1.000
_cell.length_c   1.000
_cell.angle_alpha   90.00
_cell.angle_beta   90.00
_cell.angle_gamma   90.00
#
_symmetry.space_group_name_H-M   'P 1'
#
loop_
_entity.id
_entity.type
_entity.pdbx_description
1 polymer ?
#
loop_
_entity_poly.entity_id
_entity_poly.type
_entity_poly.pdbx_seq_one_letter_code
_entity_poly.pdbx_strand_id
1 'polypeptide(L)'
;MPLHMVTRGAKSGPCNICGIDGPLTEDHTPPKGCVRPTAMELQHVTHRLDAGKAIKTKAQDGVKYRTLCARCNNTLLGGRYDPVLIDFTNRVSSLLASDLMLPTTMTVPTKPALLMRAIWGHLVAVGVDRYLKGPRTEEWRDFFLDAALPVPAGVNFYYWAYPYRRQALIRDAGSLDISNGGKAMYWLMKFYPMAFAVWMPENAWRLSYHDLAIYLTSNPDDVIDVMVDLEPIPHELTLEAPTTTQVIMFGRDSVVANSRAPRGRILQI
;
A
#
# COMPACT_ATOMS: atom_id res chain seq x y z
N MET A 1 -22.56 -12.01 -7.76
CA MET A 1 -23.08 -10.63 -7.74
C MET A 1 -21.97 -9.69 -8.16
N PRO A 2 -22.24 -8.67 -9.00
CA PRO A 2 -21.23 -7.69 -9.36
C PRO A 2 -20.76 -6.92 -8.12
N LEU A 3 -19.45 -6.96 -7.84
CA LEU A 3 -18.83 -6.19 -6.77
C LEU A 3 -18.81 -4.70 -7.16
N HIS A 4 -19.82 -3.95 -6.73
CA HIS A 4 -19.78 -2.49 -6.78
C HIS A 4 -18.73 -1.98 -5.79
N MET A 5 -17.65 -1.40 -6.29
CA MET A 5 -16.67 -0.70 -5.44
C MET A 5 -17.29 0.58 -4.89
N VAL A 6 -17.33 0.67 -3.57
CA VAL A 6 -17.74 1.87 -2.85
C VAL A 6 -16.51 2.46 -2.20
N THR A 7 -16.15 3.68 -2.61
CA THR A 7 -14.99 4.39 -2.06
C THR A 7 -15.42 5.57 -1.17
N ARG A 8 -16.68 5.99 -1.25
CA ARG A 8 -17.25 7.06 -0.42
C ARG A 8 -18.41 6.54 0.40
N GLY A 9 -18.13 6.25 1.66
CA GLY A 9 -19.13 5.87 2.65
C GLY A 9 -19.92 7.06 3.19
N ALA A 10 -20.61 6.83 4.30
CA ALA A 10 -21.33 7.84 5.05
C ALA A 10 -20.43 9.03 5.42
N LYS A 11 -21.04 10.20 5.67
CA LYS A 11 -20.30 11.39 6.15
C LYS A 11 -19.82 11.24 7.60
N SER A 12 -20.38 10.29 8.34
CA SER A 12 -20.05 9.97 9.71
C SER A 12 -20.14 8.46 9.95
N GLY A 13 -19.33 7.96 10.86
CA GLY A 13 -19.25 6.54 11.22
C GLY A 13 -17.94 6.25 11.95
N PRO A 14 -17.61 4.97 12.17
CA PRO A 14 -16.39 4.58 12.85
C PRO A 14 -15.18 4.83 11.96
N CYS A 15 -14.16 5.50 12.50
CA CYS A 15 -12.88 5.66 11.81
C CYS A 15 -12.22 4.29 11.56
N ASN A 16 -11.80 4.00 10.32
CA ASN A 16 -11.13 2.74 10.00
C ASN A 16 -9.83 2.54 10.80
N ILE A 17 -9.17 3.60 11.26
CA ILE A 17 -7.95 3.51 12.07
C ILE A 17 -8.28 3.33 13.55
N CYS A 18 -8.97 4.29 14.16
CA CYS A 18 -9.13 4.34 15.62
C CYS A 18 -10.45 3.77 16.16
N GLY A 19 -11.42 3.48 15.29
CA GLY A 19 -12.73 2.94 15.68
C GLY A 19 -13.69 3.96 16.29
N ILE A 20 -13.23 5.18 16.58
CA ILE A 20 -14.07 6.23 17.14
C ILE A 20 -15.09 6.70 16.09
N ASP A 21 -16.36 6.70 16.48
CA ASP A 21 -17.46 7.26 15.70
C ASP A 21 -17.39 8.78 15.61
N GLY A 22 -17.57 9.32 14.41
CA GLY A 22 -17.62 10.76 14.19
C GLY A 22 -17.60 11.14 12.71
N PRO A 23 -17.40 12.43 12.39
CA PRO A 23 -17.25 12.89 11.02
C PRO A 23 -16.05 12.23 10.32
N LEU A 24 -16.29 11.70 9.12
CA LEU A 24 -15.28 11.06 8.29
C LEU A 24 -14.78 12.00 7.21
N THR A 25 -13.49 11.88 6.92
CA THR A 25 -12.71 12.67 5.97
C THR A 25 -12.23 11.78 4.82
N GLU A 26 -11.87 12.38 3.70
CA GLU A 26 -11.35 11.66 2.52
C GLU A 26 -9.83 11.53 2.59
N ASP A 27 -9.33 10.30 2.65
CA ASP A 27 -7.91 9.99 2.42
C ASP A 27 -7.63 9.88 0.92
N HIS A 28 -6.44 10.31 0.46
CA HIS A 28 -5.96 10.00 -0.89
C HIS A 28 -4.95 8.87 -0.82
N THR A 29 -5.19 7.82 -1.61
CA THR A 29 -4.34 6.64 -1.59
C THR A 29 -3.80 6.37 -2.99
N PRO A 30 -2.49 6.57 -3.25
CA PRO A 30 -1.45 7.13 -2.37
C PRO A 30 -1.61 8.65 -2.09
N PRO A 31 -0.85 9.22 -1.15
CA PRO A 31 -0.81 10.67 -0.91
C PRO A 31 -0.54 11.47 -2.18
N LYS A 32 -1.15 12.66 -2.26
CA LYS A 32 -0.96 13.60 -3.38
C LYS A 32 0.50 14.02 -3.58
N GLY A 33 1.28 14.05 -2.50
CA GLY A 33 2.70 14.39 -2.56
C GLY A 33 3.59 13.29 -3.16
N CYS A 34 3.13 12.04 -3.16
CA CYS A 34 3.86 10.91 -3.76
C CYS A 34 3.63 10.85 -5.27
N VAL A 35 2.37 11.01 -5.69
CA VAL A 35 1.97 10.95 -7.11
C VAL A 35 0.90 11.99 -7.37
N ARG A 36 1.08 12.76 -8.46
CA ARG A 36 0.07 13.72 -8.89
C ARG A 36 -1.25 12.98 -9.19
N PRO A 37 -2.37 13.31 -8.51
CA PRO A 37 -3.65 12.69 -8.79
C PRO A 37 -4.10 12.97 -10.22
N THR A 38 -4.60 11.93 -10.88
CA THR A 38 -5.17 12.01 -12.23
C THR A 38 -6.50 11.25 -12.28
N ALA A 39 -7.21 11.35 -13.40
CA ALA A 39 -8.42 10.54 -13.60
C ALA A 39 -8.05 9.06 -13.74
N MET A 40 -8.65 8.23 -12.87
CA MET A 40 -8.39 6.80 -12.77
C MET A 40 -9.64 5.99 -13.14
N GLU A 41 -9.41 4.81 -13.72
CA GLU A 41 -10.41 3.75 -13.83
C GLU A 41 -10.13 2.69 -12.76
N LEU A 42 -11.06 2.55 -11.83
CA LEU A 42 -11.05 1.56 -10.77
C LEU A 42 -11.75 0.30 -11.26
N GLN A 43 -11.18 -0.86 -10.97
CA GLN A 43 -11.80 -2.17 -11.15
C GLN A 43 -11.32 -3.12 -10.05
N HIS A 44 -12.15 -4.11 -9.71
CA HIS A 44 -11.71 -5.16 -8.79
C HIS A 44 -10.57 -5.97 -9.43
N VAL A 45 -9.59 -6.39 -8.63
CA VAL A 45 -8.40 -7.10 -9.13
C VAL A 45 -8.75 -8.37 -9.92
N THR A 46 -9.73 -9.17 -9.44
CA THR A 46 -10.14 -10.40 -10.14
C THR A 46 -10.76 -10.14 -11.51
N HIS A 47 -11.54 -9.06 -11.67
CA HIS A 47 -12.11 -8.68 -12.98
C HIS A 47 -11.04 -8.26 -13.98
N ARG A 48 -9.86 -7.83 -13.52
CA ARG A 48 -8.73 -7.46 -14.38
C ARG A 48 -7.92 -8.67 -14.82
N LEU A 49 -7.79 -9.66 -13.94
CA LEU A 49 -7.12 -10.92 -14.23
C LEU A 49 -7.98 -11.80 -15.15
N ASP A 50 -9.31 -11.64 -15.08
CA ASP A 50 -10.25 -12.23 -16.02
C ASP A 50 -10.24 -11.48 -17.38
N ALA A 51 -10.43 -12.21 -18.48
CA ALA A 51 -10.52 -11.64 -19.82
C ALA A 51 -11.91 -11.06 -20.15
N GLY A 52 -12.87 -11.19 -19.21
CA GLY A 52 -14.24 -10.70 -19.35
C GLY A 52 -14.41 -9.18 -19.28
N LYS A 53 -15.64 -8.72 -19.53
CA LYS A 53 -16.02 -7.29 -19.38
C LYS A 53 -16.04 -6.92 -17.89
N ALA A 54 -15.03 -6.17 -17.44
CA ALA A 54 -14.96 -5.66 -16.08
C ALA A 54 -15.92 -4.49 -15.82
N ILE A 55 -16.53 -4.47 -14.63
CA ILE A 55 -17.23 -3.28 -14.11
C ILE A 55 -16.18 -2.28 -13.66
N LYS A 56 -16.27 -1.06 -14.21
CA LYS A 56 -15.33 0.03 -13.96
C LYS A 56 -16.01 1.19 -13.25
N THR A 57 -15.36 1.72 -12.22
CA THR A 57 -15.75 2.97 -11.55
C THR A 57 -14.75 4.06 -11.88
N LYS A 58 -15.20 5.27 -12.19
CA LYS A 58 -14.31 6.40 -12.50
C LYS A 58 -14.00 7.19 -11.24
N ALA A 59 -12.74 7.55 -11.05
CA ALA A 59 -12.30 8.54 -10.07
C ALA A 59 -11.63 9.72 -10.79
N GLN A 60 -11.99 10.95 -10.45
CA GLN A 60 -11.56 12.15 -11.21
C GLN A 60 -10.25 12.76 -10.70
N ASP A 61 -9.86 12.48 -9.45
CA ASP A 61 -8.75 13.13 -8.75
C ASP A 61 -8.05 12.09 -7.86
N GLY A 62 -7.54 11.02 -8.48
CA GLY A 62 -6.96 9.87 -7.77
C GLY A 62 -7.99 9.02 -7.03
N VAL A 63 -7.50 8.01 -6.31
CA VAL A 63 -8.33 7.13 -5.47
C VAL A 63 -8.51 7.78 -4.10
N LYS A 64 -9.75 7.86 -3.63
CA LYS A 64 -10.09 8.45 -2.34
C LYS A 64 -11.01 7.58 -1.54
N TYR A 65 -10.75 7.47 -0.23
CA TYR A 65 -11.61 6.75 0.69
C TYR A 65 -12.14 7.67 1.80
N ARG A 66 -13.47 7.78 1.94
CA ARG A 66 -14.08 8.49 3.07
C ARG A 66 -14.28 7.54 4.25
N THR A 67 -13.23 7.38 5.06
CA THR A 67 -13.17 6.32 6.08
C THR A 67 -12.44 6.71 7.36
N LEU A 68 -11.80 7.88 7.42
CA LEU A 68 -10.93 8.28 8.54
C LEU A 68 -11.45 9.52 9.26
N CYS A 69 -11.32 9.58 10.59
CA CYS A 69 -11.58 10.81 11.35
C CYS A 69 -10.45 11.84 11.13
N ALA A 70 -10.74 13.12 11.40
CA ALA A 70 -9.78 14.21 11.17
C ALA A 70 -8.47 14.08 11.96
N ARG A 71 -8.51 13.54 13.18
CA ARG A 71 -7.29 13.29 13.98
C ARG A 71 -6.37 12.28 13.31
N CYS A 72 -6.92 11.13 12.90
CA CYS A 72 -6.12 10.08 12.26
C CYS A 72 -5.64 10.51 10.88
N ASN A 73 -6.52 11.13 10.08
CA ASN A 73 -6.18 11.52 8.71
C ASN A 73 -5.28 12.75 8.65
N ASN A 74 -5.71 13.88 9.22
CA ASN A 74 -5.03 15.16 8.97
C ASN A 74 -3.88 15.39 9.95
N THR A 75 -4.03 14.99 11.21
CA THR A 75 -3.01 15.26 12.24
C THR A 75 -1.91 14.20 12.24
N LEU A 76 -2.28 12.92 12.20
CA LEU A 76 -1.30 11.82 12.26
C LEU A 76 -0.81 11.40 10.87
N LEU A 77 -1.70 10.89 10.01
CA LEU A 77 -1.32 10.39 8.68
C LEU A 77 -0.70 11.52 7.83
N GLY A 78 -1.50 12.49 7.40
CA GLY A 78 -1.07 13.61 6.57
C GLY A 78 -0.09 14.58 7.24
N GLY A 79 -0.18 14.75 8.56
CA GLY A 79 0.62 15.72 9.31
C GLY A 79 1.99 15.20 9.75
N ARG A 80 2.10 13.93 10.13
CA ARG A 80 3.31 13.35 10.73
C ARG A 80 3.94 12.25 9.88
N TYR A 81 3.14 11.36 9.29
CA TYR A 81 3.66 10.14 8.64
C TYR A 81 3.88 10.31 7.13
N ASP A 82 2.92 10.91 6.42
CA ASP A 82 2.97 11.14 4.97
C ASP A 82 4.21 11.92 4.53
N PRO A 83 4.72 12.95 5.25
CA PRO A 83 5.95 13.63 4.85
C PRO A 83 7.14 12.68 4.66
N VAL A 84 7.23 11.62 5.47
CA VAL A 84 8.29 10.61 5.37
C VAL A 84 8.10 9.71 4.15
N LEU A 85 6.86 9.27 3.89
CA LEU A 85 6.54 8.48 2.69
C LEU A 85 6.78 9.28 1.40
N ILE A 86 6.40 10.55 1.40
CA ILE A 86 6.60 11.48 0.27
C ILE A 86 8.10 11.67 -0.01
N ASP A 87 8.90 11.99 1.02
CA ASP A 87 10.35 12.17 0.84
C ASP A 87 11.02 10.88 0.34
N PHE A 88 10.70 9.74 0.96
CA PHE A 88 11.26 8.44 0.56
C PHE A 88 10.93 8.09 -0.91
N THR A 89 9.67 8.21 -1.30
CA THR A 89 9.24 7.89 -2.68
C THR A 89 9.82 8.85 -3.71
N ASN A 90 9.95 10.15 -3.38
CA ASN A 90 10.58 11.13 -4.28
C ASN A 90 12.08 10.89 -4.46
N ARG A 91 12.79 10.45 -3.41
CA ARG A 91 14.20 10.04 -3.51
C ARG A 91 14.37 8.85 -4.42
N VAL A 92 13.58 7.79 -4.22
CA VAL A 92 13.63 6.61 -5.10
C VAL A 92 13.23 6.96 -6.53
N SER A 93 12.24 7.83 -6.73
CA SER A 93 11.88 8.33 -8.06
C SER A 93 13.05 9.01 -8.75
N SER A 94 13.81 9.84 -8.02
CA SER A 94 14.98 10.53 -8.56
C SER A 94 16.09 9.54 -8.94
N LEU A 95 16.30 8.49 -8.15
CA LEU A 95 17.25 7.42 -8.48
C LEU A 95 16.85 6.69 -9.76
N LEU A 96 15.58 6.29 -9.89
CA LEU A 96 15.09 5.58 -11.07
C LEU A 96 15.02 6.45 -12.34
N ALA A 97 14.89 7.76 -12.19
CA ALA A 97 14.87 8.72 -13.30
C ALA A 97 16.27 9.25 -13.66
N SER A 98 17.31 8.83 -12.94
CA SER A 98 18.68 9.28 -13.15
C SER A 98 19.24 8.73 -14.47
N ASP A 99 19.87 9.60 -15.27
CA ASP A 99 20.63 9.20 -16.46
C ASP A 99 22.01 8.60 -16.12
N LEU A 100 22.38 8.58 -14.83
CA LEU A 100 23.64 8.01 -14.36
C LEU A 100 23.57 6.48 -14.29
N MET A 101 24.69 5.81 -14.56
CA MET A 101 24.86 4.39 -14.27
C MET A 101 24.92 4.18 -12.75
N LEU A 102 23.77 3.86 -12.15
CA LEU A 102 23.65 3.57 -10.74
C LEU A 102 23.93 2.08 -10.44
N PRO A 103 24.43 1.75 -9.25
CA PRO A 103 24.42 0.37 -8.75
C PRO A 103 23.02 -0.22 -8.73
N THR A 104 22.92 -1.55 -8.79
CA THR A 104 21.63 -2.28 -8.74
C THR A 104 20.91 -2.12 -7.40
N THR A 105 21.60 -1.68 -6.35
CA THR A 105 21.03 -1.42 -5.03
C THR A 105 21.64 -0.13 -4.46
N MET A 106 20.80 0.71 -3.85
CA MET A 106 21.18 2.00 -3.25
C MET A 106 20.66 2.11 -1.83
N THR A 107 21.38 2.83 -0.96
CA THR A 107 20.84 3.25 0.34
C THR A 107 20.01 4.51 0.19
N VAL A 108 18.89 4.59 0.90
CA VAL A 108 18.05 5.78 0.97
C VAL A 108 17.79 6.11 2.44
N PRO A 109 18.20 7.30 2.92
CA PRO A 109 17.91 7.70 4.30
C PRO A 109 16.41 7.92 4.48
N THR A 110 15.83 7.34 5.52
CA THR A 110 14.41 7.52 5.88
C THR A 110 14.18 7.30 7.37
N LYS A 111 12.94 7.46 7.83
CA LYS A 111 12.50 7.14 9.20
C LYS A 111 11.60 5.89 9.16
N PRO A 112 12.14 4.66 9.30
CA PRO A 112 11.40 3.42 9.05
C PRO A 112 10.12 3.30 9.88
N ALA A 113 10.16 3.70 11.15
CA ALA A 113 9.02 3.65 12.06
C ALA A 113 7.84 4.53 11.61
N LEU A 114 8.12 5.72 11.07
CA LEU A 114 7.08 6.62 10.54
C LEU A 114 6.63 6.18 9.14
N LEU A 115 7.56 5.70 8.31
CA LEU A 115 7.27 5.20 6.97
C LEU A 115 6.28 4.02 7.03
N MET A 116 6.50 3.05 7.91
CA MET A 116 5.58 1.91 8.09
C MET A 116 4.19 2.37 8.53
N ARG A 117 4.09 3.40 9.37
CA ARG A 117 2.79 3.96 9.81
C ARG A 117 2.05 4.69 8.69
N ALA A 118 2.77 5.41 7.82
CA ALA A 118 2.18 6.00 6.62
C ALA A 118 1.59 4.91 5.72
N ILE A 119 2.39 3.87 5.41
CA ILE A 119 1.97 2.73 4.60
C ILE A 119 0.73 2.06 5.20
N TRP A 120 0.78 1.76 6.50
CA TRP A 120 -0.33 1.12 7.21
C TRP A 120 -1.60 1.99 7.22
N GLY A 121 -1.48 3.29 7.54
CA GLY A 121 -2.62 4.20 7.61
C GLY A 121 -3.40 4.28 6.31
N HIS A 122 -2.70 4.35 5.18
CA HIS A 122 -3.32 4.32 3.86
C HIS A 122 -3.97 2.99 3.52
N LEU A 123 -3.30 1.86 3.81
CA LEU A 123 -3.90 0.54 3.59
C LEU A 123 -5.16 0.32 4.43
N VAL A 124 -5.18 0.82 5.67
CA VAL A 124 -6.36 0.78 6.55
C VAL A 124 -7.50 1.65 6.02
N ALA A 125 -7.20 2.76 5.35
CA ALA A 125 -8.21 3.64 4.76
C ALA A 125 -9.01 2.96 3.63
N VAL A 126 -8.43 1.95 2.97
CA VAL A 126 -9.05 1.21 1.87
C VAL A 126 -10.28 0.42 2.35
N GLY A 127 -11.43 0.70 1.74
CA GLY A 127 -12.71 0.04 1.99
C GLY A 127 -13.58 0.73 3.04
N VAL A 128 -14.89 0.84 2.78
CA VAL A 128 -15.86 1.54 3.63
C VAL A 128 -16.33 0.64 4.79
N ASP A 129 -16.44 1.21 6.00
CA ASP A 129 -16.88 0.52 7.22
C ASP A 129 -16.01 -0.71 7.56
N ARG A 130 -14.68 -0.54 7.50
CA ARG A 130 -13.69 -1.61 7.66
C ARG A 130 -12.78 -1.38 8.87
N TYR A 131 -13.32 -0.91 9.99
CA TYR A 131 -12.54 -0.80 11.24
C TYR A 131 -12.00 -2.15 11.69
N LEU A 132 -12.79 -3.22 11.63
CA LEU A 132 -12.36 -4.56 12.03
C LEU A 132 -11.35 -5.15 11.02
N LYS A 133 -10.21 -5.60 11.53
CA LYS A 133 -9.05 -6.15 10.80
C LYS A 133 -8.75 -7.58 11.24
N GLY A 134 -9.73 -8.25 11.84
CA GLY A 134 -9.59 -9.54 12.49
C GLY A 134 -9.17 -9.44 13.97
N PRO A 135 -8.66 -10.54 14.56
CA PRO A 135 -8.38 -10.63 16.00
C PRO A 135 -7.40 -9.59 16.53
N ARG A 136 -6.54 -9.04 15.66
CA ARG A 136 -5.46 -8.08 16.01
C ARG A 136 -5.82 -6.63 15.73
N THR A 137 -7.11 -6.31 15.62
CA THR A 137 -7.58 -4.95 15.27
C THR A 137 -7.00 -3.89 16.21
N GLU A 138 -6.98 -4.18 17.51
CA GLU A 138 -6.52 -3.24 18.54
C GLU A 138 -5.00 -3.07 18.54
N GLU A 139 -4.22 -4.14 18.34
CA GLU A 139 -2.76 -4.05 18.18
C GLU A 139 -2.38 -3.13 17.02
N TRP A 140 -3.08 -3.26 15.89
CA TRP A 140 -2.88 -2.42 14.73
C TRP A 140 -3.30 -0.98 14.91
N ARG A 141 -4.36 -0.74 15.69
CA ARG A 141 -4.78 0.60 16.08
C ARG A 141 -3.68 1.25 16.91
N ASP A 142 -3.20 0.54 17.93
CA ASP A 142 -2.25 1.08 18.89
C ASP A 142 -0.89 1.34 18.22
N PHE A 143 -0.43 0.44 17.36
CA PHE A 143 0.75 0.66 16.51
C PHE A 143 0.66 1.98 15.72
N PHE A 144 -0.50 2.28 15.13
CA PHE A 144 -0.67 3.52 14.38
C PHE A 144 -0.73 4.76 15.29
N LEU A 145 -1.44 4.68 16.42
CA LEU A 145 -1.70 5.83 17.28
C LEU A 145 -0.50 6.21 18.16
N ASP A 146 0.34 5.25 18.52
CA ASP A 146 1.54 5.45 19.33
C ASP A 146 2.79 5.13 18.52
N ALA A 147 3.60 6.16 18.27
CA ALA A 147 4.83 6.04 17.50
C ALA A 147 5.93 5.23 18.22
N ALA A 148 5.85 5.09 19.55
CA ALA A 148 6.83 4.36 20.35
C ALA A 148 6.59 2.84 20.35
N LEU A 149 5.39 2.38 19.96
CA LEU A 149 5.09 0.95 19.92
C LEU A 149 5.78 0.27 18.72
N PRO A 150 6.26 -0.97 18.88
CA PRO A 150 6.84 -1.73 17.78
C PRO A 150 5.76 -2.18 16.80
N VAL A 151 6.21 -2.62 15.61
CA VAL A 151 5.35 -3.35 14.67
C VAL A 151 4.76 -4.58 15.38
N PRO A 152 3.47 -4.91 15.18
CA PRO A 152 2.89 -6.12 15.77
C PRO A 152 3.71 -7.37 15.41
N ALA A 153 3.89 -8.27 16.38
CA ALA A 153 4.72 -9.46 16.22
C ALA A 153 4.28 -10.34 15.03
N GLY A 154 5.22 -10.93 14.31
CA GLY A 154 4.92 -11.80 13.16
C GLY A 154 4.35 -11.05 11.96
N VAL A 155 4.73 -9.78 11.77
CA VAL A 155 4.34 -8.98 10.59
C VAL A 155 5.58 -8.38 9.95
N ASN A 156 5.61 -8.40 8.63
CA ASN A 156 6.67 -7.82 7.81
C ASN A 156 6.13 -6.65 6.96
N PHE A 157 6.99 -5.67 6.70
CA PHE A 157 6.71 -4.53 5.81
C PHE A 157 7.64 -4.60 4.61
N TYR A 158 7.31 -5.46 3.65
CA TYR A 158 8.10 -5.64 2.45
C TYR A 158 7.94 -4.46 1.49
N TYR A 159 9.02 -4.12 0.79
CA TYR A 159 9.00 -3.08 -0.23
C TYR A 159 9.94 -3.40 -1.39
N TRP A 160 9.61 -2.86 -2.56
CA TRP A 160 10.43 -2.99 -3.78
C TRP A 160 10.16 -1.85 -4.75
N ALA A 161 11.11 -1.61 -5.65
CA ALA A 161 10.94 -0.65 -6.74
C ALA A 161 9.82 -1.10 -7.69
N TYR A 162 8.96 -0.16 -8.04
CA TYR A 162 7.77 -0.35 -8.85
C TYR A 162 7.63 0.83 -9.84
N PRO A 163 8.41 0.85 -10.93
CA PRO A 163 8.44 1.93 -11.91
C PRO A 163 7.25 1.89 -12.90
N TYR A 164 6.06 1.51 -12.43
CA TYR A 164 4.88 1.35 -13.28
C TYR A 164 3.81 2.39 -12.98
N ARG A 165 3.05 2.78 -14.01
CA ARG A 165 1.97 3.78 -13.91
C ARG A 165 0.71 3.27 -13.20
N ARG A 166 0.57 1.95 -13.10
CA ARG A 166 -0.60 1.29 -12.55
C ARG A 166 -0.58 1.34 -11.04
N GLN A 167 -1.70 1.63 -10.40
CA GLN A 167 -1.82 1.59 -8.95
C GLN A 167 -2.63 0.35 -8.53
N ALA A 168 -2.21 -0.28 -7.43
CA ALA A 168 -2.93 -1.42 -6.86
C ALA A 168 -3.08 -1.20 -5.35
N LEU A 169 -4.31 -1.28 -4.87
CA LEU A 169 -4.69 -1.15 -3.46
C LEU A 169 -5.50 -2.38 -3.09
N ILE A 170 -4.83 -3.35 -2.49
CA ILE A 170 -5.39 -4.67 -2.21
C ILE A 170 -5.40 -4.87 -0.71
N ARG A 171 -6.56 -5.28 -0.20
CA ARG A 171 -6.80 -5.49 1.21
C ARG A 171 -7.37 -6.88 1.42
N ASP A 172 -6.97 -7.50 2.52
CA ASP A 172 -7.43 -8.82 2.95
C ASP A 172 -7.20 -9.91 1.90
N ALA A 173 -6.06 -9.84 1.19
CA ALA A 173 -5.67 -10.90 0.27
C ALA A 173 -4.99 -12.04 1.03
N GLY A 174 -5.27 -13.27 0.60
CA GLY A 174 -4.60 -14.47 1.09
C GLY A 174 -3.75 -15.09 -0.03
N SER A 175 -2.57 -15.57 0.33
CA SER A 175 -1.69 -16.32 -0.57
C SER A 175 -1.40 -17.69 0.02
N LEU A 176 -1.40 -18.70 -0.84
CA LEU A 176 -0.99 -20.07 -0.55
C LEU A 176 0.02 -20.50 -1.62
N ASP A 177 1.18 -20.97 -1.20
CA ASP A 177 2.14 -21.65 -2.08
C ASP A 177 2.02 -23.15 -1.88
N ILE A 178 1.55 -23.85 -2.91
CA ILE A 178 1.29 -25.29 -2.86
C ILE A 178 2.58 -26.11 -2.90
N SER A 179 3.71 -25.53 -3.30
CA SER A 179 4.99 -26.24 -3.43
C SER A 179 5.70 -26.42 -2.08
N ASN A 180 5.56 -25.44 -1.18
CA ASN A 180 6.24 -25.41 0.12
C ASN A 180 5.27 -25.26 1.31
N GLY A 181 3.96 -25.15 1.04
CA GLY A 181 2.93 -24.98 2.07
C GLY A 181 2.89 -23.58 2.68
N GLY A 182 3.56 -22.58 2.08
CA GLY A 182 3.58 -21.20 2.52
C GLY A 182 2.18 -20.60 2.59
N LYS A 183 1.84 -19.95 3.70
CA LYS A 183 0.53 -19.31 3.90
C LYS A 183 0.68 -17.93 4.48
N ALA A 184 0.00 -16.95 3.91
CA ALA A 184 0.00 -15.60 4.45
C ALA A 184 -1.25 -14.82 4.05
N MET A 185 -1.66 -13.93 4.95
CA MET A 185 -2.53 -12.81 4.60
C MET A 185 -1.67 -11.59 4.32
N TYR A 186 -2.08 -10.75 3.38
CA TYR A 186 -1.33 -9.55 3.06
C TYR A 186 -2.21 -8.43 2.53
N TRP A 187 -1.75 -7.22 2.79
CA TRP A 187 -2.30 -5.98 2.25
C TRP A 187 -1.21 -5.32 1.41
N LEU A 188 -1.59 -4.75 0.27
CA LEU A 188 -0.66 -4.34 -0.78
C LEU A 188 -1.04 -2.96 -1.31
N MET A 189 -0.05 -2.08 -1.36
CA MET A 189 -0.15 -0.75 -1.95
C MET A 189 0.97 -0.58 -2.95
N LYS A 190 0.62 -0.44 -4.23
CA LYS A 190 1.57 -0.15 -5.31
C LYS A 190 1.20 1.13 -6.00
N PHE A 191 2.20 1.97 -6.23
CA PHE A 191 2.12 3.17 -7.03
C PHE A 191 3.52 3.59 -7.45
N TYR A 192 3.68 4.34 -8.52
CA TYR A 192 5.01 4.80 -8.90
C TYR A 192 5.66 5.64 -7.76
N PRO A 193 6.91 5.39 -7.34
CA PRO A 193 7.86 4.40 -7.85
C PRO A 193 8.01 3.15 -6.96
N MET A 194 7.12 2.93 -5.98
CA MET A 194 7.29 1.91 -4.94
C MET A 194 6.06 1.02 -4.77
N ALA A 195 6.34 -0.23 -4.44
CA ALA A 195 5.34 -1.15 -3.94
C ALA A 195 5.65 -1.53 -2.49
N PHE A 196 4.60 -1.67 -1.69
CA PHE A 196 4.65 -1.99 -0.28
C PHE A 196 3.66 -3.10 0.04
N ALA A 197 4.09 -4.12 0.77
CA ALA A 197 3.25 -5.21 1.24
C ALA A 197 3.39 -5.38 2.76
N VAL A 198 2.25 -5.27 3.46
CA VAL A 198 2.15 -5.68 4.87
C VAL A 198 1.80 -7.15 4.87
N TRP A 199 2.75 -7.97 5.30
CA TRP A 199 2.71 -9.43 5.17
C TRP A 199 2.56 -10.10 6.53
N MET A 200 1.51 -10.90 6.68
CA MET A 200 1.13 -11.58 7.91
C MET A 200 1.15 -13.08 7.66
N PRO A 201 2.32 -13.74 7.77
CA PRO A 201 2.44 -15.14 7.48
C PRO A 201 1.88 -16.00 8.61
N GLU A 202 1.23 -17.12 8.26
CA GLU A 202 0.77 -18.14 9.22
C GLU A 202 1.89 -19.13 9.58
N ASN A 203 2.96 -19.16 8.79
CA ASN A 203 4.14 -19.99 8.99
C ASN A 203 5.42 -19.19 8.73
N ALA A 204 6.56 -19.85 8.57
CA ALA A 204 7.85 -19.17 8.33
C ALA A 204 8.00 -18.59 6.90
N TRP A 205 6.92 -18.48 6.13
CA TRP A 205 6.97 -18.03 4.74
C TRP A 205 7.27 -16.53 4.64
N ARG A 206 8.42 -16.24 4.03
CA ARG A 206 8.92 -14.88 3.79
C ARG A 206 8.99 -14.58 2.31
N LEU A 207 8.79 -13.32 1.96
CA LEU A 207 9.06 -12.83 0.61
C LEU A 207 10.56 -12.52 0.47
N SER A 208 11.08 -12.66 -0.75
CA SER A 208 12.46 -12.31 -1.11
C SER A 208 12.61 -10.80 -1.41
N TYR A 209 12.08 -9.96 -0.53
CA TYR A 209 12.17 -8.50 -0.59
C TYR A 209 12.74 -7.94 0.72
N HIS A 210 13.30 -6.74 0.67
CA HIS A 210 13.70 -6.03 1.89
C HIS A 210 12.48 -5.75 2.78
N ASP A 211 12.68 -5.86 4.08
CA ASP A 211 11.63 -5.67 5.10
C ASP A 211 11.97 -4.46 5.96
N LEU A 212 11.10 -3.44 5.98
CA LEU A 212 11.30 -2.24 6.80
C LEU A 212 11.33 -2.55 8.29
N ALA A 213 10.69 -3.64 8.73
CA ALA A 213 10.62 -4.01 10.14
C ALA A 213 12.00 -4.39 10.73
N ILE A 214 13.01 -4.69 9.90
CA ILE A 214 14.37 -4.98 10.39
C ILE A 214 15.14 -3.72 10.79
N TYR A 215 14.70 -2.53 10.33
CA TYR A 215 15.34 -1.24 10.60
C TYR A 215 14.70 -0.49 11.78
N LEU A 216 14.05 -1.22 12.70
CA LEU A 216 13.41 -0.62 13.86
C LEU A 216 14.45 -0.06 14.85
N THR A 217 14.18 1.14 15.33
CA THR A 217 14.97 1.86 16.33
C THR A 217 14.11 2.19 17.55
N SER A 218 14.76 2.53 18.66
CA SER A 218 14.07 2.91 19.90
C SER A 218 13.34 4.25 19.78
N ASN A 219 13.84 5.16 18.94
CA ASN A 219 13.22 6.46 18.69
C ASN A 219 12.63 6.49 17.28
N PRO A 220 11.30 6.72 17.13
CA PRO A 220 10.64 6.66 15.83
C PRO A 220 11.11 7.71 14.82
N ASP A 221 11.78 8.76 15.30
CA ASP A 221 12.30 9.85 14.46
C ASP A 221 13.75 9.61 13.99
N ASP A 222 14.38 8.49 14.36
CA ASP A 222 15.72 8.15 13.91
C ASP A 222 15.76 7.95 12.39
N VAL A 223 16.79 8.52 11.75
CA VAL A 223 17.03 8.39 10.32
C VAL A 223 18.01 7.24 10.10
N ILE A 224 17.60 6.28 9.27
CA ILE A 224 18.36 5.07 8.94
C ILE A 224 18.43 4.93 7.42
N ASP A 225 19.59 4.51 6.93
CA ASP A 225 19.79 4.14 5.53
C ASP A 225 19.16 2.78 5.24
N VAL A 226 18.08 2.76 4.48
CA VAL A 226 17.41 1.53 4.06
C VAL A 226 17.83 1.14 2.64
N MET A 227 17.92 -0.16 2.37
CA MET A 227 18.38 -0.68 1.08
C MET A 227 17.25 -0.73 0.07
N VAL A 228 17.43 -0.11 -1.09
CA VAL A 228 16.48 -0.14 -2.20
C VAL A 228 17.13 -0.80 -3.40
N ASP A 229 16.60 -1.96 -3.79
CA ASP A 229 16.98 -2.61 -5.05
C ASP A 229 16.36 -1.85 -6.22
N LEU A 230 17.21 -1.32 -7.08
CA LEU A 230 16.87 -0.72 -8.37
C LEU A 230 16.77 -1.79 -9.47
N GLU A 231 17.48 -2.92 -9.32
CA GLU A 231 17.39 -4.09 -10.21
C GLU A 231 17.56 -5.42 -9.44
N PRO A 232 16.93 -6.52 -9.89
CA PRO A 232 15.96 -6.58 -10.98
C PRO A 232 14.60 -6.00 -10.56
N ILE A 233 13.91 -5.33 -11.49
CA ILE A 233 12.56 -4.80 -11.25
C ILE A 233 11.53 -5.95 -11.28
N PRO A 234 10.78 -6.19 -10.19
CA PRO A 234 9.72 -7.19 -10.19
C PRO A 234 8.62 -6.86 -11.21
N HIS A 235 7.98 -7.90 -11.76
CA HIS A 235 6.86 -7.74 -12.68
C HIS A 235 5.72 -6.93 -12.04
N GLU A 236 5.01 -6.12 -12.84
CA GLU A 236 3.98 -5.23 -12.29
C GLU A 236 2.92 -5.98 -11.48
N LEU A 237 2.56 -7.20 -11.89
CA LEU A 237 1.53 -8.04 -11.27
C LEU A 237 2.03 -8.90 -10.08
N THR A 238 3.25 -8.72 -9.58
CA THR A 238 3.77 -9.44 -8.40
C THR A 238 2.82 -9.34 -7.20
N LEU A 239 2.40 -10.44 -6.58
CA LEU A 239 1.35 -10.47 -5.54
C LEU A 239 -0.05 -10.00 -6.01
N GLU A 240 -0.32 -10.09 -7.31
CA GLU A 240 -1.66 -9.92 -7.89
C GLU A 240 -2.00 -11.07 -8.83
N ALA A 241 -1.06 -11.42 -9.70
CA ALA A 241 -1.15 -12.64 -10.50
C ALA A 241 -0.46 -13.79 -9.76
N PRO A 242 -1.11 -14.95 -9.63
CA PRO A 242 -0.47 -16.14 -9.06
C PRO A 242 0.67 -16.63 -9.97
N THR A 243 1.72 -17.20 -9.37
CA THR A 243 2.69 -18.04 -10.07
C THR A 243 2.11 -19.43 -10.35
N THR A 244 2.90 -20.30 -10.98
CA THR A 244 2.51 -21.70 -11.25
C THR A 244 2.25 -22.52 -9.99
N THR A 245 2.76 -22.09 -8.83
CA THR A 245 2.61 -22.78 -7.54
C THR A 245 1.77 -21.99 -6.54
N GLN A 246 1.24 -20.83 -6.92
CA GLN A 246 0.52 -19.97 -6.00
C GLN A 246 -0.98 -19.96 -6.26
N VAL A 247 -1.73 -19.88 -5.17
CA VAL A 247 -3.14 -19.54 -5.17
C VAL A 247 -3.29 -18.23 -4.43
N ILE A 248 -3.92 -17.24 -5.06
CA ILE A 248 -4.20 -15.94 -4.44
C ILE A 248 -5.71 -15.76 -4.37
N MET A 249 -6.18 -15.43 -3.16
CA MET A 249 -7.56 -15.07 -2.87
C MET A 249 -7.62 -13.59 -2.53
N PHE A 250 -8.62 -12.88 -3.02
CA PHE A 250 -8.74 -11.43 -2.82
C PHE A 250 -9.96 -11.09 -1.97
N GLY A 251 -9.75 -10.22 -0.99
CA GLY A 251 -10.83 -9.60 -0.24
C GLY A 251 -11.70 -8.71 -1.13
N ARG A 252 -12.94 -8.47 -0.69
CA ARG A 252 -14.00 -7.77 -1.43
C ARG A 252 -13.60 -6.38 -1.96
N ASP A 253 -12.70 -5.70 -1.25
CA ASP A 253 -12.28 -4.32 -1.52
C ASP A 253 -10.89 -4.26 -2.18
N SER A 254 -10.49 -5.33 -2.88
CA SER A 254 -9.21 -5.39 -3.61
C SER A 254 -9.32 -4.66 -4.95
N VAL A 255 -8.77 -3.45 -5.03
CA VAL A 255 -8.94 -2.52 -6.15
C VAL A 255 -7.64 -2.32 -6.91
N VAL A 256 -7.74 -2.32 -8.25
CA VAL A 256 -6.70 -1.85 -9.14
C VAL A 256 -7.17 -0.57 -9.81
N ALA A 257 -6.30 0.45 -9.82
CA ALA A 257 -6.55 1.74 -10.44
C ALA A 257 -5.57 1.97 -11.59
N ASN A 258 -6.10 2.17 -12.79
CA ASN A 258 -5.31 2.50 -13.97
C ASN A 258 -5.49 3.98 -14.30
N SER A 259 -4.38 4.70 -14.46
CA SER A 259 -4.42 6.01 -15.10
C SER A 259 -4.87 5.84 -16.54
N ARG A 260 -5.67 6.78 -17.05
CA ARG A 260 -5.96 6.82 -18.48
C ARG A 260 -4.65 6.99 -19.25
N ALA A 261 -4.52 6.30 -20.38
CA ALA A 261 -3.47 6.60 -21.33
C ALA A 261 -3.52 8.11 -21.65
N PRO A 262 -2.42 8.87 -21.49
CA PRO A 262 -2.39 10.25 -21.92
C PRO A 262 -2.66 10.29 -23.43
N ARG A 263 -3.37 11.32 -23.90
CA ARG A 263 -3.28 11.71 -25.32
C ARG A 263 -1.87 12.26 -25.53
N GLY A 264 -0.91 11.40 -25.87
CA GLY A 264 0.50 11.78 -26.08
C GLY A 264 1.50 10.70 -25.65
N ARG A 265 2.70 10.74 -26.25
CA ARG A 265 3.74 9.69 -26.19
C ARG A 265 4.01 9.19 -24.77
N ILE A 266 3.93 7.88 -24.62
CA ILE A 266 4.32 7.11 -23.43
C ILE A 266 5.80 6.75 -23.61
N LEU A 267 6.63 7.01 -22.59
CA LEU A 267 7.95 6.38 -22.51
C LEU A 267 7.72 4.86 -22.42
N GLN A 268 8.11 4.16 -23.47
CA GLN A 268 8.34 2.73 -23.40
C GLN A 268 9.56 2.54 -22.51
N ILE A 269 9.35 1.89 -21.37
CA ILE A 269 10.39 1.08 -20.73
C ILE A 269 10.05 -0.34 -21.15
#